data_AF-A0A522FLV2-F1
#
_entry.id   AF-A0A522FLV2-F1
#
_cell.length_a   1.000
_cell.length_b   1.000
_cell.length_c   1.000
_cell.angle_alpha   90.00
_cell.angle_beta   90.00
_cell.angle_gamma   90.00
#
_symmetry.space_group_name_H-M   'P 1'
#
loop_
_entity.id
_entity.type
_entity.pdbx_description
1 polymer ?
#
loop_
_entity_poly.entity_id
_entity_poly.type
_entity_poly.pdbx_seq_one_letter_code
_entity_poly.pdbx_strand_id
1 'polypeptide(L)'
;MTEKEEPQKFTIQINKDVLKFLDSLDKYKYEHLINKIFSLEDEPLPVGCAKLNVINGYRIKWSDYRILYKIDFQNRLVIIYKAGHRKEIYKKK
;
A
#
# COMPACT_ATOMS: atom_id res chain seq x y z
N MET A 1 -4.98 -3.08 -36.45
CA MET A 1 -4.74 -1.72 -35.90
C MET A 1 -5.97 -1.41 -35.06
N THR A 2 -6.01 -1.66 -33.76
CA THR A 2 -5.03 -1.36 -32.71
C THR A 2 -5.21 -2.43 -31.63
N GLU A 3 -4.16 -3.18 -31.32
CA GLU A 3 -4.10 -4.00 -30.12
C GLU A 3 -4.30 -3.05 -28.94
N LYS A 4 -5.43 -3.19 -28.24
CA LYS A 4 -5.68 -2.48 -26.99
C LYS A 4 -4.71 -3.07 -25.97
N GLU A 5 -3.57 -2.43 -25.76
CA GLU A 5 -2.76 -2.69 -24.57
C GLU A 5 -3.63 -2.34 -23.35
N GLU A 6 -4.22 -3.36 -22.73
CA GLU A 6 -4.94 -3.20 -21.48
C GLU A 6 -4.00 -2.55 -20.46
N PRO A 7 -4.47 -1.54 -19.69
CA PRO A 7 -3.63 -0.93 -18.66
C PRO A 7 -3.22 -2.03 -17.69
N GLN A 8 -1.94 -2.36 -17.73
CA GLN A 8 -1.45 -3.63 -17.21
C GLN A 8 -1.18 -3.46 -15.71
N LYS A 9 -2.27 -3.60 -14.95
CA LYS A 9 -2.43 -3.39 -13.50
C LYS A 9 -1.45 -4.18 -12.64
N PHE A 10 -1.09 -3.63 -11.48
CA PHE A 10 -0.25 -4.29 -10.49
C PHE A 10 -1.09 -5.16 -9.56
N THR A 11 -0.67 -6.40 -9.34
CA THR A 11 -1.31 -7.26 -8.35
C THR A 11 -1.01 -6.72 -6.95
N ILE A 12 -2.03 -6.57 -6.11
CA ILE A 12 -1.84 -6.20 -4.70
C ILE A 12 -1.78 -7.46 -3.84
N GLN A 13 -0.71 -7.61 -3.06
CA GLN A 13 -0.58 -8.62 -2.02
C GLN A 13 -0.52 -7.97 -0.64
N ILE A 14 -1.44 -8.34 0.24
CA ILE A 14 -1.57 -7.77 1.59
C ILE A 14 -1.14 -8.81 2.61
N ASN A 15 -0.18 -8.46 3.48
CA ASN A 15 0.21 -9.33 4.59
C ASN A 15 -0.93 -9.54 5.58
N LYS A 16 -0.98 -10.73 6.20
CA LYS A 16 -2.01 -11.09 7.19
C LYS A 16 -2.10 -10.10 8.36
N ASP A 17 -0.98 -9.58 8.85
CA ASP A 17 -0.98 -8.59 9.93
C ASP A 17 -1.59 -7.25 9.51
N VAL A 18 -1.46 -6.89 8.23
CA VAL A 18 -2.08 -5.70 7.66
C VAL A 18 -3.59 -5.90 7.56
N LEU A 19 -4.05 -7.08 7.12
CA LEU A 19 -5.48 -7.40 7.09
C LEU A 19 -6.09 -7.30 8.48
N LYS A 20 -5.49 -7.95 9.49
CA LYS A 20 -5.93 -7.83 10.90
C LYS A 20 -5.98 -6.39 11.40
N PHE A 21 -4.98 -5.59 11.02
CA PHE A 21 -4.98 -4.17 11.35
C PHE A 21 -6.14 -3.43 10.68
N LEU A 22 -6.40 -3.67 9.39
CA LEU A 22 -7.53 -3.08 8.68
C LEU A 22 -8.87 -3.49 9.32
N ASP A 23 -9.05 -4.77 9.64
CA ASP A 23 -10.25 -5.30 10.32
C ASP A 23 -10.50 -4.66 11.71
N SER A 24 -9.44 -4.18 12.37
CA SER A 24 -9.56 -3.49 13.66
C SER A 24 -10.04 -2.04 13.57
N LEU A 25 -10.15 -1.49 12.37
CA LEU A 25 -10.54 -0.10 12.14
C LEU A 25 -12.05 0.05 12.07
N ASP A 26 -12.53 1.25 12.37
CA ASP A 26 -13.91 1.61 12.04
C ASP A 26 -14.14 1.62 10.52
N LYS A 27 -15.42 1.47 10.13
CA LYS A 27 -15.83 1.35 8.74
C LYS A 27 -15.29 2.47 7.85
N TYR A 28 -15.37 3.72 8.31
CA TYR A 28 -14.90 4.88 7.55
C TYR A 28 -13.40 4.80 7.25
N LYS A 29 -12.59 4.46 8.25
CA LYS A 29 -11.15 4.28 8.08
C LYS A 29 -10.81 3.07 7.21
N TYR A 30 -11.47 1.94 7.44
CA TYR A 30 -11.29 0.74 6.63
C TYR A 30 -11.48 1.06 5.13
N GLU A 31 -12.63 1.66 4.78
CA GLU A 31 -12.97 2.01 3.40
C GLU A 31 -11.95 2.97 2.78
N HIS A 32 -11.45 3.95 3.52
CA HIS A 32 -10.43 4.85 3.00
C HIS A 32 -9.06 4.17 2.81
N LEU A 33 -8.59 3.37 3.76
CA LEU A 33 -7.30 2.67 3.60
C LEU A 33 -7.37 1.66 2.47
N ILE A 34 -8.45 0.88 2.37
CA ILE A 34 -8.57 -0.16 1.35
C ILE A 34 -8.64 0.47 -0.04
N ASN A 35 -9.39 1.56 -0.22
CA ASN A 35 -9.42 2.29 -1.48
C ASN A 35 -8.03 2.85 -1.84
N LYS A 36 -7.27 3.33 -0.85
CA LYS A 36 -5.90 3.80 -1.08
C LYS A 36 -4.96 2.66 -1.48
N ILE A 37 -5.12 1.48 -0.90
CA ILE A 37 -4.35 0.29 -1.26
C ILE A 37 -4.68 -0.15 -2.69
N PHE A 38 -5.97 -0.25 -3.04
CA PHE A 38 -6.38 -0.64 -4.40
C PHE A 38 -5.98 0.40 -5.44
N SER A 39 -5.90 1.69 -5.10
CA SER A 39 -5.38 2.70 -6.05
C SER A 39 -3.92 2.44 -6.49
N LEU A 40 -3.16 1.61 -5.73
CA LEU A 40 -1.79 1.22 -6.10
C LEU A 40 -1.73 0.20 -7.23
N GLU A 41 -2.85 -0.43 -7.55
CA GLU A 41 -2.97 -1.34 -8.69
C GLU A 41 -2.80 -0.58 -10.01
N ASP A 42 -3.40 0.60 -10.10
CA ASP A 42 -3.32 1.48 -11.27
C ASP A 42 -2.11 2.43 -11.19
N GLU A 43 -1.83 2.98 -10.00
CA GLU A 43 -0.72 3.93 -9.78
C GLU A 43 0.13 3.50 -8.57
N PRO A 44 1.15 2.64 -8.75
CA PRO A 44 1.93 2.09 -7.63
C PRO A 44 2.82 3.16 -6.94
N LEU A 45 3.06 4.28 -7.61
CA LEU A 45 3.80 5.44 -7.10
C LEU A 45 2.93 6.70 -7.09
N PRO A 46 1.89 6.75 -6.24
CA PRO A 46 1.00 7.88 -6.21
C PRO A 46 1.71 9.12 -5.68
N VAL A 47 1.20 10.29 -6.06
CA VAL A 47 1.69 11.59 -5.56
C VAL A 47 1.64 11.61 -4.03
N GLY A 48 2.78 11.92 -3.39
CA GLY A 48 2.93 11.92 -1.94
C GLY A 48 3.44 10.62 -1.32
N CYS A 49 3.79 9.61 -2.14
CA CYS A 49 4.60 8.50 -1.67
C CYS A 49 6.04 8.95 -1.39
N ALA A 50 6.65 8.41 -0.34
CA ALA A 50 8.06 8.64 -0.02
C ALA A 50 8.81 7.31 -0.06
N LYS A 51 9.92 7.27 -0.79
CA LYS A 51 10.83 6.12 -0.79
C LYS A 51 11.51 6.02 0.57
N LEU A 52 11.60 4.81 1.12
CA LEU A 52 12.36 4.54 2.32
C LEU A 52 13.84 4.35 1.93
N ASN A 53 14.75 5.12 2.54
CA ASN A 53 16.17 5.08 2.14
C ASN A 53 16.88 3.76 2.46
N VAL A 54 16.37 2.99 3.43
CA VAL A 54 17.06 1.78 3.96
C VAL A 54 16.51 0.49 3.35
N ILE A 55 15.29 0.52 2.79
CA ILE A 55 14.60 -0.67 2.26
C ILE A 55 14.01 -0.24 0.92
N ASN A 56 14.13 -1.07 -0.13
CA ASN A 56 13.42 -0.88 -1.41
C ASN A 56 11.89 -0.98 -1.20
N GLY A 57 11.33 0.04 -0.58
CA GLY A 57 9.96 0.14 -0.14
C GLY A 57 9.55 1.60 -0.06
N TYR A 58 8.24 1.79 -0.04
CA TYR A 58 7.59 3.07 -0.13
C TYR A 58 6.64 3.23 1.04
N ARG A 59 6.40 4.48 1.41
CA ARG A 59 5.45 4.86 2.45
C ARG A 59 4.43 5.80 1.86
N ILE A 60 3.16 5.50 2.08
CA ILE A 60 2.05 6.44 1.89
C ILE A 60 1.56 6.92 3.25
N LYS A 61 1.30 8.22 3.32
CA LYS A 61 0.64 8.87 4.46
C LYS A 61 -0.85 8.99 4.13
N TRP A 62 -1.69 8.54 5.05
CA TRP A 62 -3.11 8.85 5.02
C TRP A 62 -3.57 9.24 6.43
N SER A 63 -3.90 10.52 6.62
CA SER A 63 -4.21 11.08 7.95
C SER A 63 -3.10 10.74 8.98
N ASP A 64 -3.46 10.10 10.10
CA ASP A 64 -2.55 9.58 11.12
C ASP A 64 -2.04 8.15 10.86
N TYR A 65 -2.40 7.54 9.75
CA TYR A 65 -1.99 6.19 9.37
C TYR A 65 -0.86 6.21 8.34
N ARG A 66 -0.04 5.16 8.39
CA ARG A 66 1.03 4.93 7.43
C ARG A 66 0.90 3.54 6.86
N ILE A 67 1.05 3.45 5.55
CA ILE A 67 1.06 2.20 4.80
C ILE A 67 2.46 2.06 4.22
N LEU A 68 3.13 0.96 4.55
CA LEU A 68 4.43 0.58 4.02
C LEU A 68 4.25 -0.55 3.02
N TYR A 69 4.82 -0.37 1.85
CA TYR A 69 4.70 -1.33 0.76
C TYR A 69 5.99 -1.44 -0.03
N LYS A 70 6.13 -2.52 -0.80
CA LYS A 70 7.19 -2.70 -1.78
C LYS A 70 6.57 -2.87 -3.15
N ILE A 71 7.31 -2.49 -4.17
CA ILE A 71 6.89 -2.68 -5.56
C ILE A 71 7.93 -3.59 -6.19
N ASP A 72 7.47 -4.70 -6.74
CA ASP A 72 8.22 -5.56 -7.62
C ASP A 72 7.79 -5.25 -9.05
N PHE A 73 8.63 -4.50 -9.77
CA PHE A 73 8.37 -4.12 -11.15
C PHE A 73 8.49 -5.29 -12.13
N GLN A 74 9.25 -6.34 -11.78
CA GLN A 74 9.41 -7.51 -12.65
C GLN A 74 8.14 -8.36 -12.64
N ASN A 75 7.58 -8.59 -11.45
CA ASN A 75 6.37 -9.38 -11.27
C ASN A 75 5.08 -8.55 -11.24
N ARG A 76 5.18 -7.22 -11.42
CA ARG A 76 4.06 -6.26 -11.30
C ARG A 76 3.28 -6.47 -10.01
N LEU A 77 4.00 -6.61 -8.90
CA LEU A 77 3.44 -6.97 -7.60
C LEU A 77 3.69 -5.86 -6.59
N VAL A 78 2.63 -5.37 -5.95
CA VAL A 78 2.69 -4.43 -4.84
C VAL A 78 2.43 -5.19 -3.54
N ILE A 79 3.45 -5.27 -2.69
CA ILE A 79 3.38 -6.01 -1.43
C ILE A 79 3.19 -5.03 -0.28
N ILE A 80 1.98 -4.98 0.29
CA ILE A 80 1.68 -4.23 1.50
C ILE A 80 2.11 -5.06 2.72
N TYR A 81 3.27 -4.73 3.29
CA TYR A 81 3.85 -5.54 4.36
C TYR A 81 3.58 -5.01 5.76
N LYS A 82 3.25 -3.72 5.91
CA LYS A 82 2.92 -3.12 7.22
C LYS A 82 1.99 -1.91 7.05
N ALA A 83 0.92 -1.86 7.83
CA ALA A 83 0.08 -0.67 7.97
C ALA A 83 -0.18 -0.44 9.46
N GLY A 84 -0.36 0.82 9.85
CA GLY A 84 -0.56 1.13 11.25
C GLY A 84 -0.68 2.62 11.52
N HIS A 85 -1.15 2.94 12.73
CA HIS A 85 -1.18 4.31 13.20
C HIS A 85 0.26 4.86 13.36
N ARG A 86 0.42 6.18 13.27
CA ARG A 86 1.71 6.87 13.31
C ARG A 86 2.56 6.51 14.54
N LYS A 87 1.90 6.19 15.65
CA LYS A 87 2.49 5.83 16.95
C LYS A 87 2.97 4.38 17.01
N GLU A 88 2.42 3.51 16.17
CA GLU A 88 2.68 2.06 16.20
C GLU A 88 3.69 1.61 15.15
N ILE A 89 3.76 2.31 14.01
CA ILE A 89 4.68 1.98 12.91
C ILE A 89 6.16 1.98 13.37
N TYR A 90 6.51 2.85 14.32
CA TYR A 90 7.87 3.01 14.85
C TYR A 90 8.13 2.27 16.18
N LYS A 91 7.12 1.69 16.81
CA LYS A 91 7.34 0.82 17.97
C LYS A 91 7.86 -0.52 17.47
N LYS A 92 9.19 -0.66 17.46
CA LYS A 92 9.85 -1.96 17.54
C LYS A 92 9.45 -2.57 18.89
N LYS A 93 8.84 -3.76 18.88
CA LYS A 93 9.10 -4.74 19.94
C LYS A 93 10.23 -5.61 19.43
#